data_AF-A0A8S3FFZ0-F1
#
_entry.id   AF-A0A8S3FFZ0-F1
#
_cell.length_a   1.000
_cell.length_b   1.000
_cell.length_c   1.000
_cell.angle_alpha   90.00
_cell.angle_beta   90.00
_cell.angle_gamma   90.00
#
_symmetry.space_group_name_H-M   'P 1'
#
loop_
_entity.id
_entity.type
_entity.pdbx_description
1 polymer ?
#
loop_
_entity_poly.entity_id
_entity_poly.type
_entity_poly.pdbx_seq_one_letter_code
_entity_poly.pdbx_strand_id
1 'polypeptide(L)'
;MLNSGKISIFGQLYDIDEFLPSPKLLICSKCNQPGHVKSYCKSASFDICRRCGNDRNNNDNHKECKINCHHCKGDHVSTDYKCPFIQEYRRRLIIELRKHPELLPPDIQLFIPSQYREQGERTKTIFNKSALNCQQRFDQQGIYDRNDFNVWPQISSHSSNTNMESSITNIQQTLNDETKAINNELKLIKKNFEEEQRKIENNYKQHLNTIKQGWLLMQQKIETQSQILSTINTAISQTLFSTCQKTINVMYNVINKIKLQTNLNDYDDVLNEMTIQASFINDIQATYSNHQVTLEKLLNRQNEALGNTWNLLSENTNGQ
;
A
#
# COMPACT_ATOMS: atom_id res chain seq x y z
N MET A 1 20.10 -3.23 -30.54
CA MET A 1 19.75 -1.96 -31.22
C MET A 1 18.39 -1.37 -30.81
N LEU A 2 17.70 -1.89 -29.78
CA LEU A 2 16.42 -1.32 -29.29
C LEU A 2 16.55 -0.41 -28.05
N ASN A 3 17.78 -0.13 -27.59
CA ASN A 3 18.02 0.52 -26.29
C ASN A 3 17.90 2.05 -26.29
N SER A 4 17.72 2.69 -27.45
CA SER A 4 17.64 4.15 -27.57
C SER A 4 16.23 4.72 -27.44
N GLY A 5 15.20 3.87 -27.32
CA GLY A 5 13.79 4.31 -27.36
C GLY A 5 13.38 4.86 -28.73
N LYS A 6 14.21 4.67 -29.76
CA LYS A 6 13.98 5.12 -31.12
C LYS A 6 14.17 3.96 -32.08
N ILE A 7 13.28 3.81 -33.04
CA ILE A 7 13.42 2.88 -34.16
C ILE A 7 13.67 3.68 -35.43
N SER A 8 14.68 3.28 -36.21
CA SER A 8 14.90 3.85 -37.54
C SER A 8 14.14 3.00 -38.55
N ILE A 9 13.15 3.59 -39.21
CA ILE A 9 12.39 2.95 -40.30
C ILE A 9 12.60 3.83 -41.53
N PHE A 10 13.21 3.28 -42.58
CA PHE A 10 13.58 4.00 -43.81
C PHE A 10 14.44 5.27 -43.58
N GLY A 11 15.34 5.24 -42.60
CA GLY A 11 16.22 6.37 -42.29
C GLY A 11 15.56 7.51 -41.51
N GLN A 12 14.26 7.40 -41.20
CA GLN A 12 13.57 8.28 -40.26
C GLN A 12 13.54 7.66 -38.87
N LEU A 13 13.88 8.45 -37.86
CA LEU A 13 13.83 8.04 -36.46
C LEU A 13 12.42 8.29 -35.91
N TYR A 14 11.78 7.22 -35.45
CA TYR A 14 10.51 7.24 -34.75
C TYR A 14 10.74 6.96 -33.28
N ASP A 15 10.12 7.75 -32.40
CA ASP A 15 10.11 7.44 -30.98
C ASP A 15 9.17 6.25 -30.72
N ILE A 16 9.66 5.25 -29.98
CA ILE A 16 8.88 4.06 -29.61
C ILE A 16 8.23 4.34 -28.26
N ASP A 17 6.91 4.52 -28.26
CA ASP A 17 6.13 4.66 -27.04
C ASP A 17 5.83 3.33 -26.37
N GLU A 18 5.63 3.41 -25.05
CA GLU A 18 5.07 2.28 -24.31
C GLU A 18 3.65 1.97 -24.69
N PHE A 19 3.49 0.81 -25.31
CA PHE A 19 2.20 0.17 -25.33
C PHE A 19 1.94 -0.53 -24.00
N LEU A 20 1.44 0.24 -23.03
CA LEU A 20 0.79 -0.32 -21.86
C LEU A 20 -0.59 -0.80 -22.31
N PRO A 21 -0.85 -2.12 -22.34
CA PRO A 21 -2.21 -2.56 -22.62
C PRO A 21 -3.12 -1.90 -21.60
N SER A 22 -4.22 -1.34 -22.09
CA SER A 22 -5.21 -0.67 -21.25
C SER A 22 -5.57 -1.59 -20.09
N PRO A 23 -5.20 -1.27 -18.83
CA PRO A 23 -5.42 -2.20 -17.74
C PRO A 23 -6.92 -2.47 -17.64
N LYS A 24 -7.29 -3.75 -17.57
CA LYS A 24 -8.68 -4.14 -17.35
C LYS A 24 -9.08 -3.65 -15.97
N LEU A 25 -9.83 -2.55 -15.92
CA LEU A 25 -10.32 -2.00 -14.66
C LEU A 25 -11.34 -2.96 -14.05
N LEU A 26 -11.06 -3.39 -12.83
CA LEU A 26 -12.06 -4.06 -12.00
C LEU A 26 -13.04 -3.00 -11.53
N ILE A 27 -14.29 -3.09 -11.99
CA ILE A 27 -15.37 -2.20 -11.54
C ILE A 27 -16.41 -3.04 -10.83
N CYS A 28 -16.71 -2.67 -9.58
CA CYS A 28 -17.67 -3.38 -8.76
C CYS A 28 -19.06 -3.29 -9.39
N SER A 29 -19.72 -4.43 -9.64
CA SER A 29 -21.06 -4.44 -10.24
C SER A 29 -22.18 -3.98 -9.31
N LYS A 30 -21.88 -3.77 -8.02
CA LYS A 30 -22.81 -3.28 -6.99
C LYS A 30 -22.74 -1.78 -6.80
N CYS A 31 -21.56 -1.21 -6.54
CA CYS A 31 -21.41 0.24 -6.30
C CYS A 31 -20.87 1.01 -7.51
N ASN A 32 -20.52 0.34 -8.61
CA ASN A 32 -19.91 0.90 -9.82
C ASN A 32 -18.60 1.71 -9.59
N GLN A 33 -17.96 1.53 -8.44
CA GLN A 33 -16.64 2.07 -8.13
C GLN A 33 -15.54 1.14 -8.69
N PRO A 34 -14.44 1.70 -9.24
CA PRO A 34 -13.28 0.91 -9.64
C PRO A 34 -12.49 0.43 -8.41
N GLY A 35 -11.71 -0.65 -8.60
CA GLY A 35 -10.72 -1.15 -7.64
C GLY A 35 -11.13 -2.36 -6.82
N HIS A 36 -12.35 -2.88 -6.96
CA HIS A 36 -12.78 -4.11 -6.27
C HIS A 36 -13.90 -4.82 -7.04
N VAL A 37 -14.09 -6.11 -6.74
CA VAL A 37 -15.22 -6.91 -7.25
C VAL A 37 -16.36 -6.95 -6.23
N LYS A 38 -17.54 -7.42 -6.67
CA LYS A 38 -18.77 -7.44 -5.86
C LYS A 38 -18.61 -8.11 -4.49
N SER A 39 -17.83 -9.20 -4.41
CA SER A 39 -17.62 -9.95 -3.16
C SER A 39 -16.85 -9.17 -2.09
N TYR A 40 -16.05 -8.16 -2.47
CA TYR A 40 -15.27 -7.32 -1.56
C TYR A 40 -15.85 -5.92 -1.39
N CYS A 41 -17.10 -5.71 -1.79
CA CYS A 41 -17.74 -4.40 -1.68
C CYS A 41 -18.14 -4.12 -0.22
N LYS A 42 -17.50 -3.13 0.41
CA LYS A 42 -17.82 -2.69 1.79
C LYS A 42 -19.24 -2.09 1.91
N SER A 43 -19.83 -1.64 0.80
CA SER A 43 -21.20 -1.13 0.76
C SER A 43 -22.19 -2.29 0.81
N ALA A 44 -22.49 -2.76 2.02
CA ALA A 44 -23.45 -3.86 2.24
C ALA A 44 -24.88 -3.49 1.80
N SER A 45 -25.28 -2.22 1.94
CA SER A 45 -26.68 -1.78 1.82
C SER A 45 -27.10 -1.18 0.46
N PHE A 46 -26.16 -0.75 -0.39
CA PHE A 46 -26.51 0.02 -1.61
C PHE A 46 -26.12 -0.75 -2.88
N ASP A 47 -27.08 -0.98 -3.79
CA ASP A 47 -26.83 -1.47 -5.15
C ASP A 47 -27.16 -0.35 -6.13
N ILE A 48 -26.15 0.28 -6.70
CA ILE A 48 -26.31 1.49 -7.50
C ILE A 48 -26.57 1.10 -8.96
N CYS A 49 -27.62 1.68 -9.55
CA CYS A 49 -27.91 1.52 -10.95
C CYS A 49 -26.79 2.13 -11.81
N ARG A 50 -26.15 1.28 -12.63
CA ARG A 50 -25.06 1.65 -13.55
C ARG A 50 -25.42 2.83 -14.48
N ARG A 51 -26.71 2.96 -14.84
CA ARG A 51 -27.21 3.97 -15.79
C ARG A 51 -27.53 5.31 -15.14
N CYS A 52 -28.22 5.34 -14.01
CA CYS A 52 -28.72 6.60 -13.42
C CYS A 52 -28.12 6.96 -12.05
N GLY A 53 -27.39 6.04 -11.42
CA GLY A 53 -26.76 6.29 -10.12
C GLY A 53 -27.66 6.19 -8.89
N ASN A 54 -28.94 5.83 -9.06
CA ASN A 54 -29.89 5.63 -7.95
C ASN A 54 -29.82 4.19 -7.41
N ASP A 55 -30.31 3.98 -6.18
CA ASP A 55 -30.39 2.65 -5.56
C ASP A 55 -31.40 1.76 -6.30
N ARG A 56 -30.94 0.58 -6.74
CA ARG A 56 -31.73 -0.46 -7.41
C ARG A 56 -32.74 -1.11 -6.50
N ASN A 57 -32.58 -1.00 -5.18
CA ASN A 57 -33.49 -1.61 -4.21
C ASN A 57 -34.80 -0.80 -4.02
N ASN A 58 -34.95 0.36 -4.65
CA ASN A 58 -36.12 1.24 -4.49
C ASN A 58 -37.40 0.76 -5.20
N ASN A 59 -37.54 -0.52 -5.56
CA ASN A 59 -38.65 -1.09 -6.35
C ASN A 59 -38.90 -0.45 -7.74
N ASP A 60 -38.10 0.53 -8.15
CA ASP A 60 -38.19 1.16 -9.45
C ASP A 60 -37.57 0.27 -10.54
N ASN A 61 -38.31 0.08 -11.64
CA ASN A 61 -37.76 -0.57 -12.82
C ASN A 61 -36.76 0.37 -13.51
N HIS A 62 -35.48 0.27 -13.14
CA HIS A 62 -34.38 1.04 -13.74
C HIS A 62 -34.05 0.67 -15.22
N LYS A 63 -34.97 0.00 -15.93
CA LYS A 63 -34.82 -0.30 -17.37
C LYS A 63 -34.99 0.95 -18.24
N GLU A 64 -35.75 1.94 -17.77
CA GLU A 64 -36.06 3.16 -18.54
C GLU A 64 -35.51 4.45 -17.90
N CYS A 65 -34.59 4.31 -16.93
CA CYS A 65 -34.01 5.48 -16.29
C CYS A 65 -33.14 6.31 -17.25
N LYS A 66 -33.18 7.64 -17.09
CA LYS A 66 -32.30 8.58 -17.80
C LYS A 66 -30.84 8.25 -17.48
N ILE A 67 -30.01 8.14 -18.51
CA ILE A 67 -28.58 7.87 -18.35
C ILE A 67 -27.94 9.10 -17.71
N ASN A 68 -27.33 8.89 -16.55
CA ASN A 68 -26.61 9.89 -15.77
C ASN A 68 -25.51 9.17 -14.95
N CYS A 69 -24.26 9.48 -15.28
CA CYS A 69 -23.10 8.92 -14.61
C CYS A 69 -23.05 9.37 -13.15
N HIS A 70 -23.04 8.44 -12.19
CA HIS A 70 -23.08 8.84 -10.78
C HIS A 70 -21.81 9.56 -10.31
N HIS A 71 -20.69 9.35 -11.00
CA HIS A 71 -19.37 9.91 -10.67
C HIS A 71 -19.20 11.35 -11.13
N CYS A 72 -19.49 11.64 -12.41
CA CYS A 72 -19.26 12.97 -13.01
C CYS A 72 -20.55 13.69 -13.42
N LYS A 73 -21.71 13.07 -13.23
CA LYS A 73 -23.05 13.59 -13.60
C LYS A 73 -23.27 13.85 -15.10
N GLY A 74 -22.46 13.24 -15.98
CA GLY A 74 -22.59 13.35 -17.43
C GLY A 74 -23.53 12.31 -18.07
N ASP A 75 -23.87 12.51 -19.34
CA ASP A 75 -24.79 11.68 -20.13
C ASP A 75 -24.14 10.36 -20.64
N HIS A 76 -23.60 9.58 -19.72
CA HIS A 76 -23.04 8.25 -20.01
C HIS A 76 -23.20 7.31 -18.80
N VAL A 77 -22.93 6.02 -19.03
CA VAL A 77 -23.03 4.97 -18.01
C VAL A 77 -21.83 5.07 -17.05
N SER A 78 -22.01 4.83 -15.75
CA SER A 78 -20.98 5.08 -14.72
C SER A 78 -19.66 4.29 -14.88
N THR A 79 -19.66 3.27 -15.73
CA THR A 79 -18.51 2.42 -16.05
C THR A 79 -17.84 2.76 -17.38
N ASP A 80 -18.34 3.75 -18.10
CA ASP A 80 -17.81 4.12 -19.41
C ASP A 80 -16.36 4.58 -19.25
N TYR A 81 -15.48 4.12 -20.13
CA TYR A 81 -14.07 4.55 -20.18
C TYR A 81 -13.91 6.01 -20.62
N LYS A 82 -14.99 6.63 -21.13
CA LYS A 82 -15.06 8.07 -21.39
C LYS A 82 -15.36 8.91 -20.14
N CYS A 83 -15.72 8.29 -19.02
CA CYS A 83 -15.97 9.00 -17.77
C CYS A 83 -14.66 9.62 -17.23
N PRO A 84 -14.60 10.94 -16.96
CA PRO A 84 -13.39 11.59 -16.44
C PRO A 84 -12.86 10.94 -15.15
N PHE A 85 -13.76 10.51 -14.26
CA PHE A 85 -13.38 9.81 -13.03
C PHE A 85 -12.71 8.46 -13.29
N ILE A 86 -13.25 7.67 -14.24
CA ILE A 86 -12.68 6.37 -14.62
C ILE A 86 -11.34 6.55 -15.33
N GLN A 87 -11.22 7.58 -16.18
CA GLN A 87 -9.96 7.93 -16.84
C GLN A 87 -8.89 8.32 -15.82
N GLU A 88 -9.24 9.13 -14.83
CA GLU A 88 -8.30 9.54 -13.79
C GLU A 88 -7.87 8.36 -12.92
N TYR A 89 -8.81 7.50 -12.51
CA TYR A 89 -8.47 6.28 -11.79
C TYR A 89 -7.51 5.39 -12.59
N ARG A 90 -7.79 5.21 -13.88
CA ARG A 90 -6.95 4.44 -14.80
C ARG A 90 -5.54 5.05 -14.94
N ARG A 91 -5.45 6.37 -15.03
CA ARG A 91 -4.17 7.10 -15.11
C ARG A 91 -3.33 6.85 -13.86
N ARG A 92 -3.93 6.94 -12.66
CA ARG A 92 -3.24 6.63 -11.40
C ARG A 92 -2.78 5.18 -11.34
N LEU A 93 -3.62 4.24 -11.78
CA LEU A 93 -3.25 2.82 -11.81
C LEU A 93 -2.06 2.56 -12.73
N ILE A 94 -2.02 3.20 -13.90
CA ILE A 94 -0.87 3.13 -14.82
C ILE A 94 0.41 3.67 -14.16
N ILE A 95 0.33 4.80 -13.47
CA ILE A 95 1.47 5.38 -12.75
C ILE A 95 1.97 4.44 -11.66
N GLU A 96 1.06 3.80 -10.94
CA GLU A 96 1.43 2.88 -9.87
C GLU A 96 2.05 1.59 -10.40
N LEU A 97 1.50 1.02 -11.47
CA LEU A 97 2.08 -0.14 -12.16
C LEU A 97 3.46 0.16 -12.76
N ARG A 98 3.73 1.42 -13.15
CA ARG A 98 5.07 1.84 -13.58
C ARG A 98 6.09 1.86 -12.45
N LYS A 99 5.69 2.22 -11.23
CA LYS A 99 6.56 2.18 -10.05
C LYS A 99 6.84 0.75 -9.60
N HIS A 100 5.88 -0.14 -9.85
CA HIS A 100 5.91 -1.54 -9.42
C HIS A 100 5.77 -2.51 -10.61
N PRO A 101 6.75 -2.53 -11.53
CA PRO A 101 6.70 -3.41 -12.71
C PRO A 101 6.61 -4.90 -12.35
N GLU A 102 7.03 -5.29 -11.15
CA GLU A 102 6.92 -6.65 -10.60
C GLU A 102 5.48 -7.11 -10.33
N LEU A 103 4.53 -6.18 -10.20
CA LEU A 103 3.11 -6.49 -9.98
C LEU A 103 2.37 -6.80 -11.28
N LEU A 104 3.04 -6.63 -12.42
CA LEU A 104 2.45 -6.99 -13.70
C LEU A 104 2.55 -8.49 -13.92
N PRO A 105 1.53 -9.09 -14.53
CA PRO A 105 1.65 -10.44 -15.05
C PRO A 105 2.94 -10.56 -15.88
N PRO A 106 3.69 -11.66 -15.73
CA PRO A 106 4.99 -11.84 -16.39
C PRO A 106 4.94 -11.71 -17.92
N ASP A 107 3.75 -11.81 -18.51
CA ASP A 107 3.51 -11.73 -19.95
C ASP A 107 3.30 -10.30 -20.48
N ILE A 108 3.25 -9.27 -19.63
CA ILE A 108 3.06 -7.87 -20.05
C ILE A 108 4.41 -7.13 -20.01
N GLN A 109 5.01 -6.92 -21.19
CA GLN A 109 6.18 -6.05 -21.31
C GLN A 109 5.77 -4.58 -21.20
N LEU A 110 6.31 -3.89 -20.20
CA LEU A 110 6.25 -2.44 -20.06
C LEU A 110 7.37 -1.75 -20.86
N PHE A 111 7.04 -0.66 -21.51
CA PHE A 111 7.96 0.39 -21.99
C PHE A 111 7.81 1.63 -21.03
N ILE A 112 8.15 2.90 -21.29
CA ILE A 112 7.51 4.08 -20.59
C ILE A 112 7.62 5.30 -21.52
N PRO A 113 6.55 6.06 -21.86
CA PRO A 113 6.62 7.25 -22.73
C PRO A 113 7.44 8.37 -22.08
N SER A 114 8.30 9.03 -22.87
CA SER A 114 9.32 9.97 -22.40
C SER A 114 8.77 11.24 -21.75
N GLN A 115 7.57 11.68 -22.15
CA GLN A 115 6.89 12.87 -21.62
C GLN A 115 6.47 12.75 -20.14
N TYR A 116 6.52 11.55 -19.56
CA TYR A 116 6.19 11.29 -18.16
C TYR A 116 7.43 10.94 -17.30
N ARG A 117 8.66 11.06 -17.83
CA ARG A 117 9.89 10.80 -17.06
C ARG A 117 10.46 12.09 -16.46
N GLU A 118 10.81 12.06 -15.18
CA GLU A 118 11.57 13.13 -14.54
C GLU A 118 12.96 13.29 -15.21
N GLN A 119 13.46 14.52 -15.32
CA GLN A 119 14.66 14.84 -16.11
C GLN A 119 15.91 14.03 -15.69
N GLY A 120 15.98 13.56 -14.44
CA GLY A 120 17.08 12.76 -13.91
C GLY A 120 16.99 11.24 -14.16
N GLU A 121 15.85 10.72 -14.61
CA GLU A 121 15.64 9.27 -14.80
C GLU A 121 15.74 8.82 -16.27
N ARG A 122 16.04 9.76 -17.18
CA ARG A 122 16.11 9.52 -18.63
C ARG A 122 17.20 8.53 -19.07
N THR A 123 18.18 8.25 -18.20
CA THR A 123 19.33 7.39 -18.51
C THR A 123 19.36 6.08 -17.71
N LYS A 124 18.42 5.84 -16.79
CA LYS A 124 18.42 4.60 -15.97
C LYS A 124 17.75 3.45 -16.71
N THR A 125 18.49 2.36 -16.90
CA THR A 125 18.03 1.12 -17.51
C THR A 125 17.24 0.29 -16.50
N ILE A 126 15.99 -0.08 -16.83
CA ILE A 126 15.21 -1.04 -16.04
C ILE A 126 15.39 -2.42 -16.69
N PHE A 127 16.12 -3.33 -16.03
CA PHE A 127 16.27 -4.71 -16.49
C PHE A 127 15.25 -5.61 -15.80
N ASN A 128 14.48 -6.36 -16.58
CA ASN A 128 13.62 -7.41 -16.05
C ASN A 128 14.43 -8.70 -15.85
N LYS A 129 14.72 -9.06 -14.59
CA LYS A 129 15.54 -10.24 -14.23
C LYS A 129 14.90 -11.57 -14.62
N SER A 130 13.59 -11.63 -14.84
CA SER A 130 12.88 -12.88 -15.17
C SER A 130 13.07 -13.35 -16.61
N ALA A 131 13.47 -12.47 -17.54
CA ALA A 131 13.68 -12.84 -18.94
C ALA A 131 15.01 -13.60 -19.19
N LEU A 132 16.01 -13.44 -18.32
CA LEU A 132 17.34 -14.04 -18.49
C LEU A 132 17.35 -15.57 -18.33
N ASN A 133 16.40 -16.15 -17.60
CA ASN A 133 16.33 -17.60 -17.40
C ASN A 133 15.59 -18.35 -18.52
N CYS A 134 14.90 -17.65 -19.42
CA CYS A 134 14.18 -18.31 -20.53
C CYS A 134 15.04 -18.43 -21.80
N GLN A 135 16.03 -17.55 -21.99
CA GLN A 135 16.90 -17.56 -23.17
C GLN A 135 17.98 -18.64 -23.16
N GLN A 136 18.40 -19.14 -21.99
CA GLN A 136 19.44 -20.19 -21.93
C GLN A 136 18.95 -21.60 -22.32
N ARG A 137 17.64 -21.81 -22.59
CA ARG A 137 17.12 -23.12 -23.00
C ARG A 137 16.90 -23.31 -24.51
N PHE A 138 17.05 -22.26 -25.32
CA PHE A 138 16.80 -22.37 -26.77
C PHE A 138 18.05 -22.49 -27.65
N ASP A 139 19.26 -22.34 -27.09
CA ASP A 139 20.51 -22.39 -27.86
C ASP A 139 21.11 -23.80 -28.03
N GLN A 140 20.38 -24.88 -27.70
CA GLN A 140 20.88 -26.26 -27.85
C GLN A 140 20.02 -27.20 -28.72
N GLN A 141 19.05 -26.70 -29.49
CA GLN A 141 18.32 -27.55 -30.43
C GLN A 141 18.41 -27.06 -31.87
N GLY A 142 19.30 -27.71 -32.61
CA GLY A 142 19.02 -28.22 -33.95
C GLY A 142 18.96 -27.19 -35.08
N ILE A 143 20.07 -27.06 -35.78
CA ILE A 143 20.07 -26.73 -37.21
C ILE A 143 19.31 -27.87 -37.91
N TYR A 144 18.04 -27.65 -38.24
CA TYR A 144 17.32 -28.48 -39.21
C TYR A 144 17.32 -27.75 -40.54
N ASP A 145 18.04 -28.33 -41.50
CA ASP A 145 17.99 -27.95 -42.91
C ASP A 145 16.55 -28.04 -43.43
N ARG A 146 16.07 -26.93 -43.98
CA ARG A 146 14.65 -26.68 -44.28
C ARG A 146 14.28 -27.03 -45.72
N ASN A 147 14.88 -28.07 -46.31
CA ASN A 147 14.76 -28.34 -47.75
C ASN A 147 14.26 -29.73 -48.18
N ASP A 148 13.76 -30.58 -47.28
CA ASP A 148 13.16 -31.87 -47.66
C ASP A 148 11.69 -32.00 -47.22
N PHE A 149 10.80 -31.29 -47.91
CA PHE A 149 9.37 -31.60 -47.93
C PHE A 149 8.99 -31.97 -49.36
N ASN A 150 9.05 -33.27 -49.71
CA ASN A 150 8.17 -33.97 -50.68
C ASN A 150 8.65 -35.39 -51.04
N VAL A 151 8.94 -36.25 -50.06
CA VAL A 151 9.06 -37.70 -50.32
C VAL A 151 8.19 -38.46 -49.34
N TRP A 152 7.03 -38.91 -49.81
CA TRP A 152 6.22 -39.90 -49.11
C TRP A 152 6.95 -41.25 -49.13
N PRO A 153 7.12 -41.95 -47.99
CA PRO A 153 7.79 -43.23 -47.98
C PRO A 153 6.89 -44.28 -48.64
N GLN A 154 7.37 -44.91 -49.71
CA GLN A 154 6.72 -46.10 -50.26
C GLN A 154 6.93 -47.27 -49.32
N ILE A 155 5.84 -47.79 -48.77
CA ILE A 155 5.82 -48.94 -47.89
C ILE A 155 5.99 -50.20 -48.74
N SER A 156 7.19 -50.76 -48.70
CA SER A 156 7.52 -52.09 -49.23
C SER A 156 6.76 -53.16 -48.46
N SER A 157 5.70 -53.68 -49.06
CA SER A 157 4.92 -54.80 -48.54
C SER A 157 5.63 -56.13 -48.80
N HIS A 158 6.57 -56.53 -47.94
CA HIS A 158 6.96 -57.93 -47.71
C HIS A 158 7.90 -58.01 -46.49
N SER A 159 7.39 -58.41 -45.32
CA SER A 159 8.25 -58.95 -44.27
C SER A 159 7.50 -59.89 -43.34
N SER A 160 8.23 -60.92 -42.94
CA SER A 160 7.83 -62.10 -42.19
C SER A 160 7.49 -61.76 -40.74
N ASN A 161 6.35 -62.25 -40.28
CA ASN A 161 5.62 -61.81 -39.08
C ASN A 161 6.14 -62.36 -37.73
N THR A 162 7.37 -62.88 -37.64
CA THR A 162 7.85 -63.59 -36.43
C THR A 162 8.89 -62.83 -35.61
N ASN A 163 9.31 -61.63 -36.02
CA ASN A 163 10.30 -60.79 -35.29
C ASN A 163 9.71 -59.52 -34.66
N MET A 164 8.38 -59.33 -34.77
CA MET A 164 7.70 -58.12 -34.31
C MET A 164 7.32 -58.19 -32.82
N GLU A 165 7.02 -59.37 -32.29
CA GLU A 165 6.64 -59.56 -30.89
C GLU A 165 7.79 -59.26 -29.91
N SER A 166 9.03 -59.61 -30.25
CA SER A 166 10.22 -59.31 -29.44
C SER A 166 10.55 -57.81 -29.41
N SER A 167 10.22 -57.07 -30.47
CA SER A 167 10.40 -55.61 -30.52
C SER A 167 9.38 -54.89 -29.66
N ILE A 168 8.13 -55.39 -29.61
CA ILE A 168 7.05 -54.81 -28.78
C ILE A 168 7.36 -54.97 -27.28
N THR A 169 7.84 -56.13 -26.85
CA THR A 169 8.17 -56.35 -25.43
C THR A 169 9.34 -55.49 -24.96
N ASN A 170 10.36 -55.28 -25.80
CA ASN A 170 11.48 -54.38 -25.50
C ASN A 170 11.01 -52.93 -25.35
N ILE A 171 10.15 -52.44 -26.25
CA ILE A 171 9.58 -51.09 -26.17
C ILE A 171 8.75 -50.91 -24.89
N GLN A 172 7.92 -51.90 -24.53
CA GLN A 172 7.14 -51.87 -23.30
C GLN A 172 8.03 -51.81 -22.05
N GLN A 173 9.12 -52.55 -22.03
CA GLN A 173 10.08 -52.52 -20.93
C GLN A 173 10.76 -51.15 -20.82
N THR A 174 11.23 -50.58 -21.93
CA THR A 174 11.83 -49.23 -21.95
C THR A 174 10.84 -48.17 -21.46
N LEU A 175 9.58 -48.20 -21.92
CA LEU A 175 8.55 -47.24 -21.47
C LEU A 175 8.26 -47.38 -19.97
N ASN A 176 8.26 -48.60 -19.43
CA ASN A 176 8.08 -48.84 -18.00
C ASN A 176 9.24 -48.29 -17.18
N ASP A 177 10.47 -48.44 -17.67
CA ASP A 177 11.67 -47.96 -16.98
C ASP A 177 11.78 -46.42 -17.04
N GLU A 178 11.44 -45.81 -18.17
CA GLU A 178 11.31 -44.35 -18.29
C GLU A 178 10.21 -43.80 -17.38
N THR A 179 9.06 -44.47 -17.31
CA THR A 179 7.96 -44.07 -16.42
C THR A 179 8.39 -44.13 -14.95
N LYS A 180 9.19 -45.14 -14.55
CA LYS A 180 9.76 -45.21 -13.20
C LYS A 180 10.76 -44.09 -12.94
N ALA A 181 11.63 -43.77 -13.91
CA ALA A 181 12.58 -42.67 -13.79
C ALA A 181 11.87 -41.33 -13.59
N ILE A 182 10.87 -41.02 -14.42
CA ILE A 182 10.05 -39.81 -14.33
C ILE A 182 9.34 -39.73 -12.96
N ASN A 183 8.77 -40.83 -12.48
CA ASN A 183 8.13 -40.86 -11.17
C ASN A 183 9.11 -40.58 -10.02
N ASN A 184 10.35 -41.07 -10.12
CA ASN A 184 11.39 -40.78 -9.14
C ASN A 184 11.81 -39.30 -9.17
N GLU A 185 11.94 -38.69 -10.36
CA GLU A 185 12.22 -37.26 -10.51
C GLU A 185 11.10 -36.39 -9.95
N LEU A 186 9.83 -36.72 -10.24
CA LEU A 186 8.67 -36.01 -9.68
C LEU A 186 8.64 -36.07 -8.15
N LYS A 187 9.01 -37.22 -7.56
CA LYS A 187 9.12 -37.38 -6.11
C LYS A 187 10.22 -36.48 -5.52
N LEU A 188 11.35 -36.34 -6.21
CA LEU A 188 12.44 -35.46 -5.81
C LEU A 188 12.04 -33.97 -5.91
N ILE A 189 11.41 -33.56 -7.01
CA ILE A 189 10.92 -32.19 -7.20
C ILE A 189 9.92 -31.82 -6.11
N LYS A 190 8.97 -32.72 -5.80
CA LYS A 190 8.00 -32.50 -4.73
C LYS A 190 8.67 -32.28 -3.37
N LYS A 191 9.65 -33.12 -3.03
CA LYS A 191 10.42 -32.98 -1.77
C LYS A 191 11.17 -31.64 -1.70
N ASN A 192 11.79 -31.21 -2.80
CA ASN A 192 12.51 -29.94 -2.87
C ASN A 192 11.54 -28.75 -2.71
N PHE A 193 10.36 -28.82 -3.34
CA PHE A 193 9.33 -27.80 -3.19
C PHE A 193 8.84 -27.67 -1.74
N GLU A 194 8.57 -28.80 -1.07
CA GLU A 194 8.17 -28.82 0.35
C GLU A 194 9.28 -28.31 1.29
N GLU A 195 10.55 -28.46 0.93
CA GLU A 195 11.67 -27.88 1.68
C GLU A 195 11.76 -26.37 1.50
N GLU A 196 11.65 -25.87 0.27
CA GLU A 196 11.65 -24.43 -0.01
C GLU A 196 10.45 -23.72 0.63
N GLN A 197 9.27 -24.34 0.61
CA GLN A 197 8.10 -23.83 1.31
C GLN A 197 8.37 -23.68 2.82
N ARG A 198 8.98 -24.68 3.46
CA ARG A 198 9.37 -24.61 4.88
C ARG A 198 10.40 -23.52 5.16
N LYS A 199 11.35 -23.28 4.24
CA LYS A 199 12.32 -22.16 4.37
C LYS A 199 11.63 -20.81 4.31
N ILE A 200 10.70 -20.63 3.36
CA ILE A 200 9.91 -19.40 3.23
C ILE A 200 9.08 -19.15 4.50
N GLU A 201 8.38 -20.17 5.00
CA GLU A 201 7.58 -20.06 6.22
C GLU A 201 8.44 -19.72 7.46
N ASN A 202 9.63 -20.31 7.58
CA ASN A 202 10.55 -20.01 8.67
C ASN A 202 11.10 -18.57 8.58
N ASN A 203 11.48 -18.11 7.38
CA ASN A 203 11.92 -16.74 7.16
C ASN A 203 10.80 -15.73 7.50
N TYR A 204 9.56 -16.02 7.08
CA TYR A 204 8.41 -15.19 7.42
C TYR A 204 8.18 -15.11 8.93
N LYS A 205 8.22 -16.26 9.64
CA LYS A 205 8.12 -16.30 11.12
C LYS A 205 9.23 -15.49 11.79
N GLN A 206 10.45 -15.56 11.27
CA GLN A 206 11.57 -14.78 11.80
C GLN A 206 11.35 -13.28 11.62
N HIS A 207 10.95 -12.84 10.42
CA HIS A 207 10.64 -11.43 10.17
C HIS A 207 9.49 -10.92 11.05
N LEU A 208 8.44 -11.71 11.22
CA LEU A 208 7.31 -11.37 12.08
C LEU A 208 7.74 -11.22 13.55
N ASN A 209 8.63 -12.09 14.03
CA ASN A 209 9.23 -11.94 15.36
C ASN A 209 10.07 -10.67 15.49
N THR A 210 10.88 -10.33 14.49
CA THR A 210 11.66 -9.07 14.49
C THR A 210 10.76 -7.84 14.54
N ILE A 211 9.68 -7.82 13.76
CA ILE A 211 8.69 -6.73 13.78
C ILE A 211 8.02 -6.63 15.15
N LYS A 212 7.63 -7.76 15.73
CA LYS A 212 7.02 -7.81 17.07
C LYS A 212 7.95 -7.26 18.16
N GLN A 213 9.23 -7.59 18.10
CA GLN A 213 10.24 -7.06 19.04
C GLN A 213 10.45 -5.55 18.84
N GLY A 214 10.51 -5.08 17.59
CA GLY A 214 10.61 -3.65 17.27
C GLY A 214 9.42 -2.86 17.82
N TRP A 215 8.21 -3.41 17.69
CA TRP A 215 6.99 -2.80 18.24
C TRP A 215 7.02 -2.74 19.77
N LEU A 216 7.45 -3.80 20.46
CA LEU A 216 7.55 -3.83 21.92
C LEU A 216 8.53 -2.77 22.44
N LEU A 217 9.68 -2.61 21.78
CA LEU A 217 10.65 -1.56 22.11
C LEU A 217 10.09 -0.16 21.89
N MET A 218 9.32 0.04 20.82
CA MET A 218 8.66 1.33 20.56
C MET A 218 7.63 1.64 21.66
N GLN A 219 6.84 0.65 22.09
CA GLN A 219 5.87 0.80 23.16
C GLN A 219 6.55 1.19 24.50
N GLN A 220 7.65 0.51 24.86
CA GLN A 220 8.44 0.86 26.06
C GLN A 220 8.99 2.29 26.02
N LYS A 221 9.45 2.75 24.85
CA LYS A 221 9.91 4.14 24.68
C LYS A 221 8.77 5.15 24.88
N ILE A 222 7.59 4.87 24.35
CA ILE A 222 6.41 5.73 24.53
C ILE A 222 6.02 5.79 26.02
N GLU A 223 6.01 4.66 26.71
CA GLU A 223 5.69 4.60 28.14
C GLU A 223 6.72 5.37 28.98
N THR A 224 8.01 5.23 28.67
CA THR A 224 9.09 5.98 29.33
C THR A 224 8.93 7.49 29.11
N GLN A 225 8.62 7.92 27.89
CA GLN A 225 8.35 9.33 27.59
C GLN A 225 7.13 9.87 28.34
N SER A 226 6.06 9.08 28.43
CA SER A 226 4.86 9.43 29.19
C SER A 226 5.16 9.58 30.68
N GLN A 227 5.99 8.71 31.26
CA GLN A 227 6.44 8.81 32.65
C GLN A 227 7.25 10.09 32.89
N ILE A 228 8.21 10.40 32.01
CA ILE A 228 9.02 11.63 32.09
C ILE A 228 8.12 12.87 32.06
N LEU A 229 7.15 12.92 31.13
CA LEU A 229 6.21 14.04 31.03
C LEU A 229 5.35 14.20 32.29
N SER A 230 4.87 13.09 32.86
CA SER A 230 4.13 13.09 34.14
C SER A 230 4.97 13.66 35.29
N THR A 231 6.24 13.24 35.41
CA THR A 231 7.16 13.75 36.43
C THR A 231 7.41 15.24 36.26
N ILE A 232 7.66 15.71 35.02
CA ILE A 232 7.85 17.14 34.73
C ILE A 232 6.59 17.94 35.11
N ASN A 233 5.41 17.46 34.71
CA ASN A 233 4.16 18.15 35.01
C ASN A 233 3.90 18.25 36.53
N THR A 234 4.22 17.18 37.27
CA THR A 234 4.13 17.17 38.74
C THR A 234 5.09 18.18 39.36
N ALA A 235 6.34 18.22 38.89
CA ALA A 235 7.35 19.16 39.40
C ALA A 235 6.98 20.62 39.11
N ILE A 236 6.48 20.92 37.91
CA ILE A 236 5.98 22.25 37.55
C ILE A 236 4.81 22.65 38.44
N SER A 237 3.83 21.75 38.61
CA SER A 237 2.64 22.02 39.43
C SER A 237 3.01 22.29 40.90
N GLN A 238 3.94 21.52 41.47
CA GLN A 238 4.43 21.74 42.83
C GLN A 238 5.19 23.06 42.98
N THR A 239 6.01 23.42 41.99
CA THR A 239 6.78 24.67 41.99
C THR A 239 5.85 25.88 41.90
N LEU A 240 4.88 25.84 40.99
CA LEU A 240 3.86 26.88 40.84
C LEU A 240 3.03 27.03 42.12
N PHE A 241 2.53 25.93 42.68
CA PHE A 241 1.77 25.95 43.94
C PHE A 241 2.57 26.56 45.10
N SER A 242 3.83 26.13 45.28
CA SER A 242 4.72 26.67 46.33
C SER A 242 4.98 28.17 46.15
N THR A 243 5.16 28.61 44.90
CA THR A 243 5.40 30.02 44.58
C THR A 243 4.16 30.87 44.85
N CYS A 244 2.99 30.44 44.38
CA CYS A 244 1.72 31.10 44.65
C CYS A 244 1.44 31.19 46.15
N GLN A 245 1.67 30.11 46.91
CA GLN A 245 1.47 30.10 48.36
C GLN A 245 2.38 31.10 49.08
N LYS A 246 3.65 31.22 48.67
CA LYS A 246 4.57 32.21 49.22
C LYS A 246 4.09 33.64 48.94
N THR A 247 3.66 33.93 47.71
CA THR A 247 3.12 35.24 47.34
C THR A 247 1.87 35.58 48.15
N ILE A 248 0.94 34.63 48.31
CA ILE A 248 -0.27 34.80 49.14
C ILE A 248 0.09 35.13 50.59
N ASN A 249 1.07 34.42 51.16
CA ASN A 249 1.51 34.68 52.54
C ASN A 249 2.13 36.07 52.69
N VAL A 250 2.91 36.54 51.70
CA VAL A 250 3.46 37.91 51.70
C VAL A 250 2.33 38.94 51.64
N MET A 251 1.37 38.78 50.73
CA MET A 251 0.21 39.67 50.62
C MET A 251 -0.60 39.71 51.92
N TYR A 252 -0.87 38.55 52.53
CA TYR A 252 -1.57 38.47 53.81
C TYR A 252 -0.84 39.21 54.94
N ASN A 253 0.48 39.08 55.01
CA ASN A 253 1.30 39.79 56.01
C ASN A 253 1.30 41.31 55.78
N VAL A 254 1.35 41.77 54.52
CA VAL A 254 1.25 43.18 54.17
C VAL A 254 -0.12 43.74 54.58
N ILE A 255 -1.21 43.07 54.22
CA ILE A 255 -2.58 43.45 54.60
C ILE A 255 -2.73 43.56 56.12
N ASN A 256 -2.18 42.60 56.88
CA ASN A 256 -2.24 42.65 58.35
C ASN A 256 -1.41 43.78 58.95
N LYS A 257 -0.23 44.09 58.38
CA LYS A 257 0.56 45.26 58.81
C LYS A 257 -0.18 46.56 58.56
N ILE A 258 -0.79 46.71 57.38
CA ILE A 258 -1.60 47.88 57.02
C ILE A 258 -2.75 48.04 58.01
N LYS A 259 -3.52 46.97 58.28
CA LYS A 259 -4.63 46.98 59.26
C LYS A 259 -4.20 47.47 60.66
N LEU A 260 -2.98 47.17 61.08
CA LEU A 260 -2.45 47.60 62.38
C LEU A 260 -1.95 49.06 62.37
N GLN A 261 -1.59 49.61 61.20
CA GLN A 261 -0.98 50.93 61.06
C GLN A 261 -1.98 52.02 60.65
N THR A 262 -3.03 51.70 59.89
CA THR A 262 -3.97 52.71 59.36
C THR A 262 -5.08 53.07 60.35
N ASN A 263 -5.05 54.31 60.85
CA ASN A 263 -6.26 55.05 61.25
C ASN A 263 -6.89 55.64 59.96
N LEU A 264 -7.64 54.78 59.24
CA LEU A 264 -8.66 55.00 58.19
C LEU A 264 -8.54 56.02 57.02
N ASN A 265 -7.48 56.82 56.83
CA ASN A 265 -7.51 57.86 55.76
C ASN A 265 -6.73 57.58 54.45
N ASP A 266 -5.98 56.47 54.30
CA ASP A 266 -5.21 56.14 53.07
C ASP A 266 -5.61 54.77 52.47
N TYR A 267 -6.87 54.62 52.07
CA TYR A 267 -7.40 53.33 51.57
C TYR A 267 -7.13 53.10 50.07
N ASP A 268 -6.97 54.16 49.29
CA ASP A 268 -6.91 54.08 47.82
C ASP A 268 -5.58 53.50 47.31
N ASP A 269 -4.45 53.83 47.93
CA ASP A 269 -3.14 53.29 47.53
C ASP A 269 -3.05 51.77 47.76
N VAL A 270 -3.62 51.30 48.87
CA VAL A 270 -3.68 49.86 49.21
C VAL A 270 -4.57 49.11 48.23
N LEU A 271 -5.71 49.69 47.85
CA LEU A 271 -6.62 49.09 46.88
C LEU A 271 -5.96 49.00 45.49
N ASN A 272 -5.18 50.01 45.12
CA ASN A 272 -4.45 50.03 43.85
C ASN A 272 -3.36 48.95 43.82
N GLU A 273 -2.61 48.78 44.91
CA GLU A 273 -1.58 47.73 45.03
C GLU A 273 -2.19 46.32 44.98
N MET A 274 -3.32 46.11 45.66
CA MET A 274 -4.09 44.86 45.58
C MET A 274 -4.63 44.58 44.17
N THR A 275 -5.04 45.63 43.44
CA THR A 275 -5.55 45.51 42.06
C THR A 275 -4.43 45.11 41.10
N ILE A 276 -3.23 45.69 41.25
CA ILE A 276 -2.04 45.29 40.47
C ILE A 276 -1.71 43.83 40.74
N GLN A 277 -1.71 43.39 42.01
CA GLN A 277 -1.44 42.00 42.37
C GLN A 277 -2.50 41.03 41.83
N ALA A 278 -3.79 41.40 41.87
CA ALA A 278 -4.87 40.60 41.28
C ALA A 278 -4.72 40.45 39.76
N SER A 279 -4.30 41.51 39.07
CA SER A 279 -4.03 41.45 37.62
C SER A 279 -2.89 40.47 37.29
N PHE A 280 -1.80 40.50 38.07
CA PHE A 280 -0.67 39.59 37.91
C PHE A 280 -1.07 38.11 38.11
N ILE A 281 -1.94 37.82 39.08
CA ILE A 281 -2.47 36.46 39.30
C ILE A 281 -3.29 35.99 38.08
N ASN A 282 -4.12 36.86 37.52
CA ASN A 282 -4.91 36.54 36.33
C ASN A 282 -4.03 36.24 35.12
N ASP A 283 -2.94 36.99 34.92
CA ASP A 283 -1.99 36.75 33.83
C ASP A 283 -1.26 35.39 33.97
N ILE A 284 -0.89 35.02 35.19
CA ILE A 284 -0.32 33.69 35.47
C ILE A 284 -1.33 32.59 35.15
N GLN A 285 -2.59 32.76 35.57
CA GLN A 285 -3.63 31.77 35.37
C GLN A 285 -4.01 31.60 33.88
N ALA A 286 -4.00 32.69 33.11
CA ALA A 286 -4.16 32.68 31.67
C ALA A 286 -2.99 31.95 30.97
N THR A 287 -1.76 32.22 31.39
CA THR A 287 -0.56 31.57 30.86
C THR A 287 -0.58 30.06 31.12
N TYR A 288 -0.96 29.64 32.34
CA TYR A 288 -1.13 28.24 32.70
C TYR A 288 -2.18 27.54 31.84
N SER A 289 -3.35 28.17 31.66
CA SER A 289 -4.44 27.63 30.82
C SER A 289 -3.99 27.45 29.36
N ASN A 290 -3.22 28.39 28.82
CA ASN A 290 -2.67 28.27 27.46
C ASN A 290 -1.65 27.13 27.32
N HIS A 291 -0.80 26.91 28.33
CA HIS A 291 0.12 25.78 28.35
C HIS A 291 -0.62 24.44 28.42
N GLN A 292 -1.69 24.34 29.22
CA GLN A 292 -2.51 23.13 29.32
C GLN A 292 -3.13 22.76 27.97
N VAL A 293 -3.74 23.72 27.27
CA VAL A 293 -4.30 23.51 25.93
C VAL A 293 -3.24 23.09 24.91
N THR A 294 -2.03 23.64 25.01
CA THR A 294 -0.92 23.30 24.10
C THR A 294 -0.43 21.87 24.32
N LEU A 295 -0.31 21.44 25.58
CA LEU A 295 0.05 20.08 25.94
C LEU A 295 -0.98 19.06 25.45
N GLU A 296 -2.26 19.37 25.62
CA GLU A 296 -3.35 18.49 25.17
C GLU A 296 -3.36 18.32 23.64
N LYS A 297 -3.11 19.42 22.89
CA LYS A 297 -2.95 19.35 21.43
C LYS A 297 -1.76 18.49 20.99
N LEU A 298 -0.63 18.56 21.70
CA LEU A 298 0.54 17.73 21.39
C LEU A 298 0.26 16.25 21.66
N LEU A 299 -0.40 15.95 22.79
CA LEU A 299 -0.80 14.58 23.14
C LEU A 299 -1.75 13.98 22.10
N ASN A 300 -2.76 14.74 21.66
CA ASN A 300 -3.71 14.30 20.64
C ASN A 300 -3.03 14.03 19.29
N ARG A 301 -2.13 14.90 18.85
CA ARG A 301 -1.34 14.67 17.61
C ARG A 301 -0.48 13.41 17.69
N GLN A 302 0.10 13.14 18.86
CA GLN A 302 0.89 11.94 19.07
C GLN A 302 0.01 10.67 19.00
N ASN A 303 -1.17 10.71 19.62
CA ASN A 303 -2.13 9.60 19.57
C ASN A 303 -2.67 9.35 18.16
N GLU A 304 -2.97 10.40 17.38
CA GLU A 304 -3.36 10.28 15.98
C GLU A 304 -2.26 9.64 15.12
N ALA A 305 -1.01 10.08 15.31
CA ALA A 305 0.13 9.50 14.58
C ALA A 305 0.30 8.00 14.88
N LEU A 306 0.13 7.60 16.15
CA LEU A 306 0.18 6.19 16.56
C LEU A 306 -0.99 5.38 15.99
N GLY A 307 -2.22 5.91 16.05
CA GLY A 307 -3.40 5.26 15.49
C GLY A 307 -3.31 5.05 13.98
N ASN A 308 -2.83 6.04 13.24
CA ASN A 308 -2.62 5.94 11.79
C ASN A 308 -1.57 4.87 11.44
N THR A 309 -0.48 4.82 12.20
CA THR A 309 0.57 3.80 12.01
C THR A 309 0.03 2.39 12.29
N TRP A 310 -0.80 2.23 13.32
CA TRP A 310 -1.44 0.95 13.65
C TRP A 310 -2.41 0.49 12.55
N ASN A 311 -3.24 1.39 12.05
CA ASN A 311 -4.20 1.07 10.98
C ASN A 311 -3.49 0.56 9.72
N LEU A 312 -2.41 1.23 9.31
CA LEU A 312 -1.57 0.80 8.17
C LEU A 312 -0.95 -0.59 8.37
N LEU A 313 -0.54 -0.94 9.60
CA LEU A 313 -0.03 -2.27 9.90
C LEU A 313 -1.14 -3.33 9.89
N SER A 314 -2.32 -3.00 10.42
CA SER A 314 -3.45 -3.93 10.52
C SER A 314 -4.13 -4.25 9.18
N GLU A 315 -4.18 -3.26 8.27
CA GLU A 315 -4.73 -3.46 6.92
C GLU A 315 -3.85 -4.40 6.08
N ASN A 316 -2.53 -4.41 6.32
CA ASN A 316 -1.62 -5.34 5.66
C ASN A 316 -1.69 -6.77 6.20
N THR A 317 -2.08 -6.97 7.47
CA THR A 317 -2.16 -8.32 8.06
C THR A 317 -3.46 -9.05 7.77
N ASN A 318 -4.55 -8.34 7.48
CA ASN A 318 -5.87 -8.95 7.21
C ASN A 318 -6.16 -9.16 5.71
N GLY A 319 -5.18 -8.87 4.84
CA GLY A 319 -5.30 -9.00 3.39
C GLY A 319 -4.80 -10.33 2.80
N GLN A 320 -4.38 -11.29 3.64
CA GLN A 320 -4.00 -12.66 3.25
C GLN A 320 -4.97 -13.67 3.83
#